data_AF-A0A5B8MF83-F1
#
_entry.id   AF-A0A5B8MF83-F1
#
_cell.length_a   1.000
_cell.length_b   1.000
_cell.length_c   1.000
_cell.angle_alpha   90.00
_cell.angle_beta   90.00
_cell.angle_gamma   90.00
#
_symmetry.space_group_name_H-M   'P 1'
#
loop_
_entity.id
_entity.type
_entity.pdbx_description
1 polymer ?
#
loop_
_entity_poly.entity_id
_entity_poly.type
_entity_poly.pdbx_seq_one_letter_code
_entity_poly.pdbx_strand_id
1 'polypeptide(L)'
;MFQNFGRRGTGRAVHGALVAAREARCCVVRRGNLGARGKHRARARPLHSRGVRASAAGGRGEESNRVDAMGALQLMNEMAQKDGVAPPAYTLIEHSGPSHAPLFRYAVNFQGRVAEGLGQLPKKRLAQEAAASVWLYGPGGAATENTVIENEGKKRKNEKRSVALSESGTLCMIDLDNMPQTLEALEEYMVERGDHGVCEVRGYSSKAYNPGRPLPNFVDHRRAHSMDRDAADILMVFEAGVMAKDIGSPGSRVKSVVLVSKDHFAGRLQEILQASGVNTHHVCNYLDLKSVLQMASRE
;
A
#
# COMPACT_ATOMS: atom_id res chain seq x y z
N MET A 1 -60.57 5.38 -57.78
CA MET A 1 -60.55 6.73 -58.39
C MET A 1 -59.11 7.16 -58.57
N PHE A 2 -58.61 7.08 -59.79
CA PHE A 2 -57.30 7.59 -60.20
C PHE A 2 -57.48 9.04 -60.69
N GLN A 3 -56.67 9.98 -60.21
CA GLN A 3 -56.37 11.21 -60.93
C GLN A 3 -54.88 11.56 -60.78
N ASN A 4 -54.18 11.49 -61.92
CA ASN A 4 -52.91 12.15 -62.19
C ASN A 4 -53.19 13.60 -62.59
N PHE A 5 -52.27 14.53 -62.30
CA PHE A 5 -51.69 15.45 -63.30
C PHE A 5 -50.54 16.27 -62.67
N GLY A 6 -49.36 16.22 -63.29
CA GLY A 6 -48.22 17.06 -62.94
C GLY A 6 -48.11 18.33 -63.80
N ARG A 7 -47.24 19.26 -63.38
CA ARG A 7 -46.41 20.17 -64.22
C ARG A 7 -45.51 21.03 -63.31
N ARG A 8 -44.18 20.91 -63.45
CA ARG A 8 -43.21 21.87 -64.05
C ARG A 8 -43.00 23.19 -63.29
N GLY A 9 -41.74 23.47 -62.93
CA GLY A 9 -41.27 24.81 -62.57
C GLY A 9 -39.75 24.86 -62.42
N THR A 10 -39.08 25.50 -63.36
CA THR A 10 -37.64 25.80 -63.46
C THR A 10 -37.25 27.03 -62.62
N GLY A 11 -36.03 27.12 -62.08
CA GLY A 11 -35.51 28.42 -61.60
C GLY A 11 -34.19 28.35 -60.80
N ARG A 12 -33.21 29.14 -61.22
CA ARG A 12 -31.79 29.24 -60.77
C ARG A 12 -31.60 29.93 -59.40
N ALA A 13 -30.50 29.53 -58.71
CA ALA A 13 -29.43 30.29 -58.00
C ALA A 13 -29.83 31.41 -56.99
N VAL A 14 -29.16 31.73 -55.87
CA VAL A 14 -27.72 31.80 -55.52
C VAL A 14 -27.58 32.03 -53.98
N HIS A 15 -26.39 31.72 -53.41
CA HIS A 15 -25.81 32.15 -52.11
C HIS A 15 -26.50 31.64 -50.82
N GLY A 16 -25.83 31.17 -49.77
CA GLY A 16 -24.41 31.06 -49.42
C GLY A 16 -24.26 30.52 -47.98
N ALA A 17 -23.01 30.44 -47.51
CA ALA A 17 -22.52 30.10 -46.17
C ALA A 17 -22.16 28.61 -45.90
N LEU A 18 -20.90 28.48 -45.48
CA LEU A 18 -20.04 27.31 -45.40
C LEU A 18 -19.30 27.39 -44.06
N VAL A 19 -19.42 26.40 -43.17
CA VAL A 19 -18.52 26.12 -42.03
C VAL A 19 -18.66 24.62 -41.70
N ALA A 20 -17.79 23.75 -42.21
CA ALA A 20 -16.50 23.29 -41.67
C ALA A 20 -16.61 22.17 -40.60
N ALA A 21 -16.40 20.94 -41.05
CA ALA A 21 -15.97 19.80 -40.23
C ALA A 21 -14.52 19.45 -40.61
N ARG A 22 -13.64 19.26 -39.61
CA ARG A 22 -12.25 18.85 -39.81
C ARG A 22 -11.96 17.59 -38.99
N GLU A 23 -11.63 16.52 -39.71
CA GLU A 23 -11.03 15.28 -39.22
C GLU A 23 -9.54 15.48 -38.92
N ALA A 24 -9.03 14.84 -37.86
CA ALA A 24 -7.61 14.78 -37.55
C ALA A 24 -7.04 13.38 -37.89
N ARG A 25 -5.99 13.36 -38.70
CA ARG A 25 -5.27 12.17 -39.16
C ARG A 25 -4.12 11.77 -38.23
N CYS A 26 -3.92 10.46 -38.18
CA CYS A 26 -2.84 9.69 -37.57
C CYS A 26 -1.45 10.05 -38.13
N CYS A 27 -0.43 10.14 -37.26
CA CYS A 27 0.96 10.35 -37.62
C CYS A 27 1.76 9.03 -37.52
N VAL A 28 2.41 8.67 -38.63
CA VAL A 28 3.33 7.53 -38.80
C VAL A 28 4.77 7.97 -38.52
N VAL A 29 5.50 7.18 -37.74
CA VAL A 29 6.92 7.35 -37.39
C VAL A 29 7.83 6.92 -38.56
N ARG A 30 8.83 7.74 -38.90
CA ARG A 30 9.94 7.35 -39.81
C ARG A 30 11.26 7.22 -39.04
N ARG A 31 11.97 6.11 -39.28
CA ARG A 31 13.37 5.87 -38.88
C ARG A 31 14.34 6.55 -39.85
N GLY A 32 15.43 7.09 -39.34
CA GLY A 32 16.59 7.55 -40.10
C GLY A 32 17.88 7.06 -39.43
N ASN A 33 18.78 6.48 -40.24
CA ASN A 33 20.03 5.84 -39.87
C ASN A 33 21.16 6.59 -40.59
N LEU A 34 22.23 7.00 -39.91
CA LEU A 34 23.49 7.47 -40.52
C LEU A 34 24.64 7.26 -39.54
N GLY A 35 25.72 6.63 -39.99
CA GLY A 35 26.99 6.49 -39.26
C GLY A 35 28.12 7.31 -39.89
N ALA A 36 29.13 7.66 -39.11
CA ALA A 36 30.52 7.89 -39.55
C ALA A 36 31.46 8.06 -38.35
N ARG A 37 32.70 7.57 -38.51
CA ARG A 37 33.82 7.53 -37.55
C ARG A 37 34.58 8.86 -37.50
N GLY A 38 35.22 9.17 -36.37
CA GLY A 38 36.29 10.17 -36.27
C GLY A 38 36.90 10.28 -34.87
N LYS A 39 38.15 9.83 -34.70
CA LYS A 39 38.96 9.97 -33.48
C LYS A 39 39.60 11.36 -33.46
N HIS A 40 39.49 12.12 -32.35
CA HIS A 40 40.52 13.09 -31.95
C HIS A 40 40.53 13.27 -30.42
N ARG A 41 41.70 13.02 -29.82
CA ARG A 41 42.07 13.40 -28.46
C ARG A 41 42.28 14.92 -28.42
N ALA A 42 41.71 15.59 -27.43
CA ALA A 42 42.25 16.83 -26.90
C ALA A 42 41.92 16.94 -25.41
N ARG A 43 42.96 17.05 -24.58
CA ARG A 43 42.89 17.36 -23.16
C ARG A 43 42.70 18.88 -23.01
N ALA A 44 41.76 19.34 -22.20
CA ALA A 44 41.73 20.70 -21.68
C ALA A 44 41.32 20.67 -20.20
N ARG A 45 42.07 21.43 -19.39
CA ARG A 45 42.02 21.53 -17.92
C ARG A 45 40.76 22.27 -17.44
N PRO A 46 40.30 22.05 -16.19
CA PRO A 46 39.11 22.70 -15.65
C PRO A 46 39.42 24.12 -15.17
N LEU A 47 38.70 25.11 -15.68
CA LEU A 47 38.68 26.47 -15.15
C LEU A 47 37.60 26.57 -14.06
N HIS A 48 38.05 26.96 -12.87
CA HIS A 48 37.21 27.30 -11.73
C HIS A 48 36.45 28.60 -12.03
N SER A 49 35.12 28.55 -11.98
CA SER A 49 34.28 29.74 -11.80
C SER A 49 33.62 29.67 -10.43
N ARG A 50 33.99 30.64 -9.59
CA ARG A 50 33.39 30.91 -8.28
C ARG A 50 31.92 31.31 -8.49
N GLY A 51 31.01 30.40 -8.18
CA GLY A 51 29.58 30.67 -8.05
C GLY A 51 29.22 30.99 -6.60
N VAL A 52 28.44 32.06 -6.44
CA VAL A 52 27.98 32.72 -5.23
C VAL A 52 27.31 31.75 -4.23
N ARG A 53 27.62 31.90 -2.93
CA ARG A 53 26.93 31.20 -1.83
C ARG A 53 25.51 31.75 -1.71
N ALA A 54 24.52 30.92 -2.00
CA ALA A 54 23.17 31.07 -1.47
C ALA A 54 23.10 30.28 -0.16
N SER A 55 22.94 30.97 0.96
CA SER A 55 22.57 30.34 2.23
C SER A 55 21.13 29.83 2.12
N ALA A 56 20.97 28.51 2.02
CA ALA A 56 19.70 27.85 2.24
C ALA A 56 19.73 27.21 3.64
N ALA A 57 18.80 27.64 4.48
CA ALA A 57 18.56 27.08 5.80
C ALA A 57 18.27 25.58 5.69
N GLY A 58 19.11 24.76 6.33
CA GLY A 58 18.99 23.31 6.36
C GLY A 58 17.74 22.89 7.12
N GLY A 59 16.77 22.34 6.39
CA GLY A 59 15.56 21.75 6.92
C GLY A 59 15.84 20.47 7.70
N ARG A 60 15.32 20.42 8.93
CA ARG A 60 15.05 19.17 9.66
C ARG A 60 13.87 18.47 8.98
N GLY A 61 14.12 17.66 7.96
CA GLY A 61 13.04 17.01 7.21
C GLY A 61 13.37 15.67 6.54
N GLU A 62 14.61 15.18 6.58
CA GLU A 62 15.01 13.98 5.82
C GLU A 62 15.23 12.71 6.66
N GLU A 63 15.17 12.77 8.00
CA GLU A 63 15.40 11.58 8.85
C GLU A 63 14.23 10.58 8.84
N SER A 64 12.99 11.04 8.59
CA SER A 64 11.80 10.19 8.74
C SER A 64 11.65 9.11 7.66
N ASN A 65 12.23 9.30 6.47
CA ASN A 65 11.99 8.42 5.31
C ASN A 65 13.01 7.27 5.17
N ARG A 66 14.08 7.25 5.99
CA ARG A 66 15.10 6.18 5.97
C ARG A 66 14.73 4.99 6.85
N VAL A 67 13.91 5.24 7.86
CA VAL A 67 13.54 4.27 8.90
C VAL A 67 12.61 3.18 8.35
N ASP A 68 11.83 3.50 7.31
CA ASP A 68 10.77 2.63 6.78
C ASP A 68 11.27 1.54 5.81
N ALA A 69 12.49 1.69 5.27
CA ALA A 69 13.12 0.71 4.35
C ALA A 69 14.16 -0.20 5.04
N MET A 70 14.44 0.05 6.32
CA MET A 70 15.48 -0.64 7.07
C MET A 70 14.88 -1.74 7.95
N GLY A 71 15.42 -2.96 7.85
CA GLY A 71 15.03 -4.05 8.75
C GLY A 71 15.25 -3.69 10.23
N ALA A 72 14.38 -4.15 11.13
CA ALA A 72 14.42 -3.92 12.57
C ALA A 72 15.81 -4.20 13.19
N LEU A 73 16.51 -5.24 12.73
CA LEU A 73 17.89 -5.52 13.16
C LEU A 73 18.86 -4.39 12.80
N GLN A 74 18.72 -3.84 11.61
CA GLN A 74 19.61 -2.79 11.11
C GLN A 74 19.26 -1.46 11.78
N LEU A 75 17.97 -1.19 12.00
CA LEU A 75 17.52 -0.01 12.72
C LEU A 75 18.06 0.03 14.16
N MET A 76 17.98 -1.08 14.91
CA MET A 76 18.56 -1.12 16.27
C MET A 76 20.08 -0.98 16.28
N ASN A 77 20.78 -1.48 15.25
CA ASN A 77 22.22 -1.29 15.13
C ASN A 77 22.58 0.17 14.82
N GLU A 78 21.80 0.85 13.98
CA GLU A 78 21.98 2.28 13.74
C GLU A 78 21.70 3.11 14.99
N MET A 79 20.66 2.77 15.76
CA MET A 79 20.41 3.39 17.07
C MET A 79 21.60 3.22 18.01
N ALA A 80 22.16 2.01 18.11
CA ALA A 80 23.32 1.75 18.96
C ALA A 80 24.54 2.60 18.57
N GLN A 81 24.80 2.71 17.26
CA GLN A 81 25.90 3.50 16.73
C GLN A 81 25.67 5.00 16.93
N LYS A 82 24.45 5.49 16.70
CA LYS A 82 24.08 6.90 16.87
C LYS A 82 24.17 7.34 18.32
N ASP A 83 23.72 6.51 19.25
CA ASP A 83 23.68 6.83 20.68
C ASP A 83 25.02 6.51 21.39
N GLY A 84 25.97 5.88 20.70
CA GLY A 84 27.27 5.49 21.26
C GLY A 84 27.17 4.41 22.35
N VAL A 85 26.12 3.59 22.32
CA VAL A 85 25.89 2.52 23.29
C VAL A 85 26.34 1.16 22.74
N ALA A 86 26.44 0.16 23.61
CA ALA A 86 26.75 -1.20 23.21
C ALA A 86 25.71 -1.76 22.21
N PRO A 87 26.13 -2.54 21.20
CA PRO A 87 25.20 -3.10 20.22
C PRO A 87 24.18 -4.06 20.86
N PRO A 88 23.01 -4.26 20.24
CA PRO A 88 21.99 -5.19 20.73
C PRO A 88 22.52 -6.62 20.86
N ALA A 89 22.31 -7.24 22.02
CA ALA A 89 22.74 -8.61 22.29
C ALA A 89 21.57 -9.59 22.11
N TYR A 90 21.73 -10.58 21.21
CA TYR A 90 20.69 -11.57 20.93
C TYR A 90 20.98 -12.90 21.63
N THR A 91 20.05 -13.34 22.46
CA THR A 91 20.15 -14.60 23.22
C THR A 91 19.14 -15.61 22.70
N LEU A 92 19.58 -16.83 22.41
CA LEU A 92 18.71 -17.94 22.05
C LEU A 92 17.97 -18.41 23.31
N ILE A 93 16.64 -18.26 23.34
CA ILE A 93 15.81 -18.67 24.48
C ILE A 93 15.31 -20.10 24.28
N GLU A 94 14.92 -20.43 23.05
CA GLU A 94 14.32 -21.72 22.74
C GLU A 94 14.79 -22.22 21.39
N HIS A 95 15.12 -23.51 21.32
CA HIS A 95 15.45 -24.22 20.10
C HIS A 95 14.77 -25.59 20.13
N SER A 96 13.85 -25.80 19.20
CA SER A 96 13.02 -27.00 19.13
C SER A 96 12.94 -27.50 17.68
N GLY A 97 12.27 -28.63 17.46
CA GLY A 97 12.04 -29.21 16.13
C GLY A 97 13.13 -30.18 15.67
N PRO A 98 12.84 -30.98 14.63
CA PRO A 98 13.79 -31.94 14.08
C PRO A 98 14.91 -31.24 13.29
N SER A 99 16.02 -31.93 13.04
CA SER A 99 17.20 -31.35 12.37
C SER A 99 16.91 -30.76 10.97
N HIS A 100 15.87 -31.25 10.29
CA HIS A 100 15.42 -30.75 9.00
C HIS A 100 14.34 -29.67 9.07
N ALA A 101 13.80 -29.37 10.26
CA ALA A 101 12.82 -28.30 10.50
C ALA A 101 13.03 -27.66 11.89
N PRO A 102 14.21 -27.05 12.13
CA PRO A 102 14.50 -26.42 13.42
C PRO A 102 13.64 -25.18 13.61
N LEU A 103 13.32 -24.88 14.87
CA LEU A 103 12.52 -23.73 15.30
C LEU A 103 13.29 -22.98 16.39
N PHE A 104 13.40 -21.66 16.24
CA PHE A 104 14.21 -20.81 17.12
C PHE A 104 13.37 -19.68 17.71
N ARG A 105 13.56 -19.39 19.00
CA ARG A 105 13.08 -18.17 19.67
C ARG A 105 14.26 -17.43 20.29
N TYR A 106 14.32 -16.11 20.06
CA TYR A 106 15.38 -15.25 20.56
C TYR A 106 14.82 -14.14 21.44
N ALA A 107 15.64 -13.65 22.37
CA ALA A 107 15.47 -12.36 23.04
C ALA A 107 16.54 -11.39 22.55
N VAL A 108 16.22 -10.11 22.53
CA VAL A 108 17.19 -9.02 22.37
C VAL A 108 17.31 -8.26 23.68
N ASN A 109 18.54 -8.02 24.13
CA ASN A 109 18.86 -7.09 25.21
C ASN A 109 19.55 -5.86 24.60
N PHE A 110 18.92 -4.70 24.77
CA PHE A 110 19.46 -3.43 24.29
C PHE A 110 19.07 -2.31 25.25
N GLN A 111 20.05 -1.48 25.63
CA GLN A 111 19.90 -0.39 26.61
C GLN A 111 19.22 -0.83 27.92
N GLY A 112 19.54 -2.03 28.42
CA GLY A 112 19.00 -2.56 29.67
C GLY A 112 17.57 -3.12 29.58
N ARG A 113 16.92 -3.02 28.42
CA ARG A 113 15.60 -3.61 28.16
C ARG A 113 15.75 -4.91 27.37
N VAL A 114 15.07 -5.95 27.86
CA VAL A 114 14.99 -7.25 27.20
C VAL A 114 13.61 -7.41 26.57
N ALA A 115 13.57 -7.83 25.31
CA ALA A 115 12.34 -8.16 24.60
C ALA A 115 12.46 -9.54 23.93
N GLU A 116 11.45 -10.39 24.11
CA GLU A 116 11.39 -11.70 23.49
C GLU A 116 10.65 -11.66 22.15
N GLY A 117 11.19 -12.34 21.14
CA GLY A 117 10.54 -12.49 19.85
C GLY A 117 9.26 -13.33 19.96
N LEU A 118 8.24 -12.94 19.19
CA LEU A 118 6.97 -13.65 19.14
C LEU A 118 7.11 -14.99 18.41
N GLY A 119 6.82 -16.08 19.12
CA GLY A 119 6.78 -17.43 18.55
C GLY A 119 8.16 -18.02 18.23
N GLN A 120 8.15 -19.20 17.60
CA GLN A 120 9.36 -19.87 17.13
C GLN A 120 9.43 -19.77 15.60
N LEU A 121 10.60 -19.45 15.05
CA LEU A 121 10.80 -19.22 13.62
C LEU A 121 11.88 -20.15 13.06
N PRO A 122 11.79 -20.56 11.78
CA PRO A 122 12.63 -21.61 11.21
C PRO A 122 14.08 -21.18 10.92
N LYS A 123 14.39 -19.89 11.04
CA LYS A 123 15.74 -19.33 10.81
C LYS A 123 16.11 -18.42 11.98
N LYS A 124 17.32 -18.57 12.50
CA LYS A 124 17.85 -17.72 13.59
C LYS A 124 17.72 -16.22 13.30
N ARG A 125 18.05 -15.79 12.08
CA ARG A 125 17.93 -14.37 11.69
C ARG A 125 16.49 -13.85 11.76
N LEU A 126 15.51 -14.65 11.36
CA LEU A 126 14.09 -14.27 11.45
C LEU A 126 13.63 -14.21 12.92
N ALA A 127 14.08 -15.14 13.76
CA ALA A 127 13.82 -15.11 15.20
C ALA A 127 14.43 -13.89 15.89
N GLN A 128 15.63 -13.47 15.48
CA GLN A 128 16.27 -12.24 15.96
C GLN A 128 15.54 -10.99 15.48
N GLU A 129 15.15 -10.94 14.20
CA GLU A 129 14.34 -9.86 13.64
C GLU A 129 13.03 -9.68 14.40
N ALA A 130 12.34 -10.77 14.72
CA ALA A 130 11.12 -10.74 15.52
C ALA A 130 11.35 -10.18 16.93
N ALA A 131 12.45 -10.54 17.59
CA ALA A 131 12.81 -9.98 18.90
C ALA A 131 13.10 -8.48 18.81
N ALA A 132 13.82 -8.04 17.77
CA ALA A 132 14.10 -6.64 17.51
C ALA A 132 12.81 -5.83 17.24
N SER A 133 11.88 -6.37 16.45
CA SER A 133 10.58 -5.75 16.22
C SER A 133 9.77 -5.59 17.50
N VAL A 134 9.78 -6.58 18.39
CA VAL A 134 9.10 -6.48 19.70
C VAL A 134 9.77 -5.42 20.58
N TRP A 135 11.10 -5.31 20.55
CA TRP A 135 11.79 -4.26 21.29
C TRP A 135 11.41 -2.86 20.78
N LEU A 136 11.44 -2.65 19.46
CA LEU A 136 11.16 -1.35 18.84
C LEU A 136 9.69 -0.92 18.98
N TYR A 137 8.76 -1.82 18.72
CA TYR A 137 7.35 -1.50 18.55
C TYR A 137 6.43 -2.08 19.64
N GLY A 138 6.97 -2.95 20.51
CA GLY A 138 6.21 -3.53 21.61
C GLY A 138 6.03 -2.57 22.78
N PRO A 139 5.13 -2.89 23.73
CA PRO A 139 4.86 -2.06 24.90
C PRO A 139 6.16 -1.76 25.66
N GLY A 140 6.52 -0.47 25.72
CA GLY A 140 7.79 0.06 26.24
C GLY A 140 8.79 0.59 25.20
N GLY A 141 8.44 0.66 23.91
CA GLY A 141 9.29 1.18 22.84
C GLY A 141 9.66 2.67 22.99
N ALA A 142 10.96 2.97 22.86
CA ALA A 142 11.66 4.26 22.63
C ALA A 142 11.22 5.55 23.35
N ALA A 143 10.20 5.55 24.20
CA ALA A 143 9.76 6.73 24.94
C ALA A 143 9.95 6.53 26.45
N THR A 144 11.07 7.09 26.93
CA THR A 144 11.31 7.65 28.27
C THR A 144 11.41 6.75 29.49
N GLU A 145 12.47 7.05 30.25
CA GLU A 145 12.81 6.57 31.58
C GLU A 145 11.75 6.93 32.65
N ASN A 146 11.71 6.07 33.68
CA ASN A 146 11.18 6.30 35.03
C ASN A 146 9.68 6.59 35.19
N THR A 147 8.89 5.55 35.52
CA THR A 147 8.30 5.45 36.87
C THR A 147 7.76 4.05 37.16
N VAL A 148 7.76 3.77 38.45
CA VAL A 148 7.50 2.52 39.15
C VAL A 148 6.12 1.93 38.85
N ILE A 149 6.13 0.60 38.78
CA ILE A 149 5.06 -0.39 38.78
C ILE A 149 3.84 0.02 39.62
N GLU A 150 2.65 -0.02 39.02
CA GLU A 150 1.53 -0.79 39.60
C GLU A 150 0.88 -1.66 38.52
N ASN A 151 0.99 -2.96 38.77
CA ASN A 151 0.29 -4.01 38.05
C ASN A 151 -1.21 -3.91 38.34
N GLU A 152 -2.01 -3.59 37.35
CA GLU A 152 -3.34 -4.19 37.26
C GLU A 152 -3.51 -4.83 35.88
N GLY A 153 -3.25 -6.14 35.87
CA GLY A 153 -3.61 -7.02 34.78
C GLY A 153 -5.11 -7.00 34.55
N LYS A 154 -5.57 -6.16 33.62
CA LYS A 154 -6.77 -6.50 32.85
C LYS A 154 -6.33 -7.31 31.65
N LYS A 155 -6.30 -8.64 31.86
CA LYS A 155 -6.64 -9.62 30.82
C LYS A 155 -7.96 -9.14 30.19
N ARG A 156 -7.89 -8.31 29.15
CA ARG A 156 -9.02 -8.12 28.25
C ARG A 156 -9.19 -9.47 27.58
N LYS A 157 -10.15 -10.23 28.11
CA LYS A 157 -10.64 -11.46 27.52
C LYS A 157 -10.80 -11.18 26.03
N ASN A 158 -10.13 -12.01 25.23
CA ASN A 158 -10.29 -12.07 23.79
C ASN A 158 -11.67 -12.69 23.50
N GLU A 159 -12.71 -12.00 23.93
CA GLU A 159 -14.10 -12.33 23.66
C GLU A 159 -14.33 -11.86 22.23
N LYS A 160 -14.52 -12.82 21.32
CA LYS A 160 -14.70 -12.64 19.88
C LYS A 160 -15.61 -11.44 19.62
N ARG A 161 -15.05 -10.30 19.26
CA ARG A 161 -15.79 -9.18 18.66
C ARG A 161 -16.16 -9.63 17.25
N SER A 162 -17.30 -10.28 17.09
CA SER A 162 -17.82 -10.63 15.76
C SER A 162 -18.44 -9.37 15.16
N VAL A 163 -17.73 -8.73 14.23
CA VAL A 163 -18.28 -7.65 13.40
C VAL A 163 -19.10 -8.27 12.25
N ALA A 164 -20.31 -7.78 12.04
CA ALA A 164 -21.15 -8.16 10.92
C ALA A 164 -20.94 -7.20 9.74
N LEU A 165 -20.70 -7.72 8.54
CA LEU A 165 -20.56 -6.91 7.34
C LEU A 165 -21.94 -6.40 6.86
N SER A 166 -21.95 -5.24 6.21
CA SER A 166 -23.14 -4.68 5.59
C SER A 166 -23.60 -5.55 4.41
N GLU A 167 -24.91 -5.58 4.12
CA GLU A 167 -25.44 -6.34 2.99
C GLU A 167 -24.88 -5.84 1.66
N SER A 168 -24.69 -4.54 1.50
CA SER A 168 -24.09 -3.90 0.32
C SER A 168 -23.33 -2.63 0.70
N GLY A 169 -22.42 -2.16 -0.15
CA GLY A 169 -21.65 -0.94 0.09
C GLY A 169 -20.20 -1.05 -0.34
N THR A 170 -19.27 -0.75 0.56
CA THR A 170 -17.84 -0.63 0.24
C THR A 170 -17.12 -1.98 0.33
N LEU A 171 -16.34 -2.32 -0.71
CA LEU A 171 -15.32 -3.37 -0.64
C LEU A 171 -13.99 -2.74 -0.21
N CYS A 172 -13.37 -3.29 0.83
CA CYS A 172 -11.99 -2.96 1.22
C CYS A 172 -11.02 -3.99 0.63
N MET A 173 -10.06 -3.55 -0.17
CA MET A 173 -8.97 -4.37 -0.72
C MET A 173 -7.67 -3.95 -0.05
N ILE A 174 -7.09 -4.82 0.76
CA ILE A 174 -6.00 -4.45 1.69
C ILE A 174 -4.76 -5.27 1.39
N ASP A 175 -3.66 -4.60 1.11
CA ASP A 175 -2.33 -5.20 1.08
C ASP A 175 -1.83 -5.43 2.51
N LEU A 176 -1.78 -6.71 2.90
CA LEU A 176 -1.40 -7.13 4.25
C LEU A 176 0.11 -7.22 4.45
N ASP A 177 0.91 -7.33 3.39
CA ASP A 177 2.37 -7.35 3.53
C ASP A 177 2.88 -5.97 3.96
N ASN A 178 2.28 -4.90 3.43
CA ASN A 178 2.69 -3.53 3.73
C ASN A 178 1.82 -2.81 4.78
N MET A 179 0.54 -3.17 4.92
CA MET A 179 -0.39 -2.52 5.84
C MET A 179 -1.20 -3.48 6.74
N PRO A 180 -0.55 -4.35 7.54
CA PRO A 180 -1.26 -5.30 8.40
C PRO A 180 -2.08 -4.64 9.53
N GLN A 181 -1.68 -3.45 10.00
CA GLN A 181 -2.37 -2.71 11.08
C GLN A 181 -3.74 -2.18 10.64
N THR A 182 -3.98 -2.05 9.34
CA THR A 182 -5.28 -1.61 8.78
C THR A 182 -6.43 -2.46 9.27
N LEU A 183 -6.23 -3.77 9.47
CA LEU A 183 -7.30 -4.65 9.93
C LEU A 183 -7.81 -4.28 11.32
N GLU A 184 -6.93 -3.83 12.21
CA GLU A 184 -7.30 -3.41 13.56
C GLU A 184 -8.04 -2.06 13.53
N ALA A 185 -7.54 -1.10 12.75
CA ALA A 185 -8.22 0.18 12.53
C ALA A 185 -9.59 0.02 11.86
N LEU A 186 -9.72 -0.93 10.93
CA LEU A 186 -10.97 -1.26 10.26
C LEU A 186 -11.97 -1.90 11.21
N GLU A 187 -11.53 -2.85 12.03
CA GLU A 187 -12.37 -3.48 13.05
C GLU A 187 -12.87 -2.45 14.07
N GLU A 188 -11.98 -1.58 14.57
CA GLU A 188 -12.35 -0.48 15.46
C GLU A 188 -13.40 0.43 14.83
N TYR A 189 -13.18 0.85 13.58
CA TYR A 189 -14.16 1.65 12.83
C TYR A 189 -15.52 0.96 12.74
N MET A 190 -15.58 -0.31 12.36
CA MET A 190 -16.84 -1.04 12.21
C MET A 190 -17.54 -1.30 13.54
N VAL A 191 -16.80 -1.50 14.63
CA VAL A 191 -17.40 -1.64 15.97
C VAL A 191 -17.96 -0.31 16.47
N GLU A 192 -17.27 0.81 16.20
CA GLU A 192 -17.75 2.14 16.56
C GLU A 192 -18.96 2.59 15.72
N ARG A 193 -19.01 2.19 14.45
CA ARG A 193 -20.04 2.56 13.48
C ARG A 193 -20.93 1.37 13.17
N GLY A 194 -22.10 1.29 13.78
CA GLY A 194 -23.11 0.28 13.43
C GLY A 194 -23.60 0.34 11.98
N ASP A 195 -23.43 1.49 11.30
CA ASP A 195 -23.78 1.75 9.90
C ASP A 195 -22.55 1.91 8.99
N HIS A 196 -21.45 1.20 9.28
CA HIS A 196 -20.13 1.42 8.65
C HIS A 196 -20.07 1.29 7.11
N GLY A 197 -21.06 0.66 6.46
CA GLY A 197 -21.15 0.54 5.00
C GLY A 197 -20.19 -0.47 4.35
N VAL A 198 -19.20 -0.98 5.08
CA VAL A 198 -18.30 -2.05 4.62
C VAL A 198 -19.07 -3.36 4.41
N CYS A 199 -19.14 -3.84 3.17
CA CYS A 199 -19.85 -5.07 2.81
C CYS A 199 -18.93 -6.27 2.56
N GLU A 200 -17.64 -6.01 2.32
CA GLU A 200 -16.65 -7.02 2.02
C GLU A 200 -15.24 -6.52 2.34
N VAL A 201 -14.40 -7.41 2.84
CA VAL A 201 -12.98 -7.12 3.13
C VAL A 201 -12.14 -8.24 2.54
N ARG A 202 -11.26 -7.90 1.60
CA ARG A 202 -10.28 -8.82 1.01
C ARG A 202 -8.88 -8.40 1.44
N GLY A 203 -8.19 -9.30 2.11
CA GLY A 203 -6.77 -9.13 2.44
C GLY A 203 -5.90 -9.84 1.42
N TYR A 204 -4.92 -9.17 0.84
CA TYR A 204 -3.98 -9.72 -0.13
C TYR A 204 -2.64 -9.89 0.53
N SER A 205 -1.99 -11.05 0.33
CA SER A 205 -0.65 -11.27 0.84
C SER A 205 0.18 -12.23 0.02
N SER A 206 1.50 -12.12 0.14
CA SER A 206 2.49 -13.09 -0.30
C SER A 206 2.49 -14.33 0.60
N LYS A 207 3.31 -15.33 0.24
CA LYS A 207 3.68 -16.45 1.12
C LYS A 207 4.59 -16.03 2.27
N ALA A 208 5.32 -14.91 2.13
CA ALA A 208 6.18 -14.40 3.20
C ALA A 208 5.36 -13.80 4.36
N TYR A 209 4.12 -13.37 4.10
CA TYR A 209 3.23 -12.81 5.09
C TYR A 209 2.91 -13.80 6.23
N ASN A 210 3.23 -13.38 7.45
CA ASN A 210 2.86 -14.06 8.68
C ASN A 210 2.08 -13.08 9.57
N PRO A 211 0.77 -13.29 9.78
CA PRO A 211 -0.06 -12.35 10.53
C PRO A 211 0.23 -12.32 12.03
N GLY A 212 1.01 -13.26 12.58
CA GLY A 212 1.32 -13.36 14.02
C GLY A 212 0.13 -13.74 14.93
N ARG A 213 -1.10 -13.50 14.45
CA ARG A 213 -2.38 -13.90 15.02
C ARG A 213 -3.32 -14.36 13.90
N PRO A 214 -4.38 -15.15 14.19
CA PRO A 214 -5.41 -15.43 13.19
C PRO A 214 -6.00 -14.14 12.63
N LEU A 215 -6.27 -14.11 11.32
CA LEU A 215 -6.96 -12.98 10.69
C LEU A 215 -8.41 -12.90 11.21
N PRO A 216 -9.01 -11.70 11.28
CA PRO A 216 -10.41 -11.55 11.66
C PRO A 216 -11.33 -12.34 10.71
N ASN A 217 -12.42 -12.89 11.23
CA ASN A 217 -13.33 -13.76 10.47
C ASN A 217 -14.03 -13.05 9.30
N PHE A 218 -14.09 -11.72 9.32
CA PHE A 218 -14.69 -10.91 8.25
C PHE A 218 -13.73 -10.69 7.06
N VAL A 219 -12.47 -11.12 7.17
CA VAL A 219 -11.46 -10.96 6.10
C VAL A 219 -11.44 -12.20 5.23
N ASP A 220 -11.76 -12.03 3.95
CA ASP A 220 -11.46 -13.02 2.91
C ASP A 220 -9.97 -12.90 2.52
N HIS A 221 -9.16 -13.87 2.93
CA HIS A 221 -7.71 -13.83 2.74
C HIS A 221 -7.29 -14.44 1.40
N ARG A 222 -6.76 -13.60 0.51
CA ARG A 222 -6.22 -13.96 -0.80
C ARG A 222 -4.69 -14.03 -0.74
N ARG A 223 -4.15 -15.24 -0.78
CA ARG A 223 -2.70 -15.46 -0.70
C ARG A 223 -2.10 -15.78 -2.08
N ALA A 224 -1.19 -14.94 -2.54
CA ALA A 224 -0.42 -15.17 -3.75
C ALA A 224 0.55 -16.34 -3.56
N HIS A 225 0.74 -17.15 -4.61
CA HIS A 225 1.67 -18.28 -4.59
C HIS A 225 3.12 -17.85 -4.88
N SER A 226 3.61 -16.82 -4.18
CA SER A 226 4.97 -16.31 -4.31
C SER A 226 5.51 -15.84 -2.96
N MET A 227 6.82 -15.96 -2.75
CA MET A 227 7.50 -15.37 -1.59
C MET A 227 7.76 -13.87 -1.76
N ASP A 228 7.57 -13.35 -2.97
CA ASP A 228 7.71 -11.94 -3.29
C ASP A 228 6.53 -11.14 -2.72
N ARG A 229 6.81 -10.02 -2.04
CA ARG A 229 5.78 -9.19 -1.42
C ARG A 229 4.91 -8.51 -2.47
N ASP A 230 5.53 -8.08 -3.56
CA ASP A 230 4.87 -7.44 -4.70
C ASP A 230 3.85 -8.37 -5.40
N ALA A 231 3.90 -9.68 -5.13
CA ALA A 231 2.91 -10.61 -5.65
C ALA A 231 1.51 -10.40 -5.05
N ALA A 232 1.41 -9.83 -3.84
CA ALA A 232 0.13 -9.45 -3.23
C ALA A 232 -0.53 -8.35 -4.07
N ASP A 233 0.24 -7.34 -4.47
CA ASP A 233 -0.21 -6.21 -5.27
C ASP A 233 -0.71 -6.64 -6.63
N ILE A 234 0.07 -7.50 -7.29
CA ILE A 234 -0.29 -8.07 -8.59
C ILE A 234 -1.62 -8.83 -8.50
N LEU A 235 -1.79 -9.65 -7.46
CA LEU A 235 -3.03 -10.38 -7.24
C LEU A 235 -4.21 -9.43 -7.03
N MET A 236 -4.02 -8.40 -6.20
CA MET A 236 -5.04 -7.37 -5.94
C MET A 236 -5.45 -6.64 -7.22
N VAL A 237 -4.49 -6.25 -8.05
CA VAL A 237 -4.74 -5.59 -9.35
C VAL A 237 -5.53 -6.48 -10.29
N PHE A 238 -5.14 -7.75 -10.44
CA PHE A 238 -5.86 -8.68 -11.32
C PHE A 238 -7.28 -8.92 -10.84
N GLU A 239 -7.47 -9.13 -9.53
CA GLU A 239 -8.79 -9.35 -8.98
C GLU A 239 -9.68 -8.12 -9.14
N ALA A 240 -9.16 -6.91 -8.85
CA ALA A 240 -9.86 -5.64 -9.10
C ALA A 240 -10.27 -5.50 -10.57
N GLY A 241 -9.38 -5.85 -11.51
CA GLY A 241 -9.67 -5.80 -12.94
C GLY A 241 -10.78 -6.75 -13.38
N VAL A 242 -10.83 -7.96 -12.81
CA VAL A 242 -11.89 -8.95 -13.11
C VAL A 242 -13.25 -8.44 -12.64
N MET A 243 -13.33 -7.85 -11.45
CA MET A 243 -14.58 -7.36 -10.87
C MET A 243 -15.00 -5.97 -11.35
N ALA A 244 -14.12 -5.23 -12.04
CA ALA A 244 -14.32 -3.81 -12.36
C ALA A 244 -15.67 -3.50 -13.03
N LYS A 245 -16.16 -4.40 -13.90
CA LYS A 245 -17.43 -4.22 -14.62
C LYS A 245 -18.67 -4.46 -13.76
N ASP A 246 -18.52 -5.23 -12.68
CA ASP A 246 -19.62 -5.64 -11.82
C ASP A 246 -19.83 -4.64 -10.67
N ILE A 247 -18.78 -3.88 -10.29
CA ILE A 247 -18.87 -2.86 -9.24
C ILE A 247 -19.83 -1.75 -9.66
N GLY A 248 -20.75 -1.39 -8.78
CA GLY A 248 -21.73 -0.32 -9.03
C GLY A 248 -22.82 -0.69 -10.04
N SER A 249 -22.75 -1.86 -10.67
CA SER A 249 -23.78 -2.33 -11.59
C SER A 249 -25.13 -2.55 -10.88
N PRO A 250 -26.28 -2.47 -11.57
CA PRO A 250 -27.59 -2.71 -10.98
C PRO A 250 -27.66 -4.10 -10.33
N GLY A 251 -28.03 -4.16 -9.05
CA GLY A 251 -28.07 -5.40 -8.27
C GLY A 251 -26.71 -5.84 -7.68
N SER A 252 -25.61 -5.17 -8.01
CA SER A 252 -24.31 -5.46 -7.40
C SER A 252 -24.30 -5.10 -5.92
N ARG A 253 -23.68 -5.97 -5.13
CA ARG A 253 -23.47 -5.80 -3.69
C ARG A 253 -22.41 -4.73 -3.40
N VAL A 254 -21.41 -4.61 -4.27
CA VAL A 254 -20.30 -3.68 -4.12
C VAL A 254 -20.62 -2.39 -4.89
N LYS A 255 -20.65 -1.28 -4.16
CA LYS A 255 -20.96 0.06 -4.68
C LYS A 255 -19.72 0.92 -4.85
N SER A 256 -18.77 0.78 -3.94
CA SER A 256 -17.49 1.48 -3.95
C SER A 256 -16.35 0.54 -3.54
N VAL A 257 -15.12 0.92 -3.91
CA VAL A 257 -13.90 0.20 -3.54
C VAL A 257 -12.97 1.14 -2.79
N VAL A 258 -12.40 0.64 -1.69
CA VAL A 258 -11.29 1.29 -1.00
C VAL A 258 -10.07 0.39 -1.13
N LEU A 259 -9.07 0.89 -1.86
CA LEU A 259 -7.76 0.26 -1.97
C LEU A 259 -6.91 0.73 -0.79
N VAL A 260 -6.32 -0.20 -0.05
CA VAL A 260 -5.43 0.10 1.07
C VAL A 260 -4.06 -0.50 0.81
N SER A 261 -3.11 0.34 0.44
CA SER A 261 -1.72 -0.04 0.20
C SER A 261 -0.84 1.21 0.25
N LYS A 262 0.39 1.07 0.74
CA LYS A 262 1.38 2.16 0.78
C LYS A 262 1.97 2.47 -0.59
N ASP A 263 1.84 1.56 -1.54
CA ASP A 263 2.58 1.64 -2.80
C ASP A 263 1.90 2.52 -3.83
N HIS A 264 2.73 3.08 -4.72
CA HIS A 264 2.29 3.95 -5.79
C HIS A 264 1.37 3.25 -6.80
N PHE A 265 1.40 1.92 -6.92
CA PHE A 265 0.53 1.22 -7.86
C PHE A 265 -0.96 1.35 -7.47
N ALA A 266 -1.29 1.45 -6.18
CA ALA A 266 -2.67 1.54 -5.73
C ALA A 266 -3.32 2.87 -6.15
N GLY A 267 -2.56 3.96 -6.15
CA GLY A 267 -3.01 5.23 -6.74
C GLY A 267 -3.26 5.10 -8.25
N ARG A 268 -2.38 4.40 -8.98
CA ARG A 268 -2.60 4.17 -10.42
C ARG A 268 -3.79 3.24 -10.70
N LEU A 269 -4.00 2.22 -9.86
CA LEU A 269 -5.16 1.34 -9.95
C LEU A 269 -6.46 2.12 -9.69
N GLN A 270 -6.47 3.02 -8.70
CA GLN A 270 -7.60 3.92 -8.45
C GLN A 270 -7.95 4.72 -9.70
N GLU A 271 -6.98 5.38 -10.33
CA GLU A 271 -7.20 6.17 -11.55
C GLU A 271 -7.81 5.33 -12.69
N ILE A 272 -7.32 4.08 -12.87
CA ILE A 272 -7.82 3.16 -13.90
C ILE A 272 -9.26 2.73 -13.63
N LEU A 273 -9.57 2.41 -12.37
CA LEU A 273 -10.92 2.00 -11.96
C LEU A 273 -11.91 3.17 -12.08
N GLN A 274 -11.52 4.37 -11.65
CA GLN A 274 -12.33 5.58 -11.81
C GLN A 274 -12.58 5.91 -13.28
N ALA A 275 -11.57 5.78 -14.15
CA ALA A 275 -11.74 5.95 -15.59
C ALA A 275 -12.72 4.93 -16.21
N SER A 276 -12.93 3.80 -15.53
CA SER A 276 -13.90 2.76 -15.92
C SER A 276 -15.28 2.95 -15.28
N GLY A 277 -15.50 4.04 -14.54
CA GLY A 277 -16.78 4.37 -13.89
C GLY A 277 -16.95 3.77 -12.49
N VAL A 278 -15.90 3.19 -11.91
CA VAL A 278 -15.95 2.59 -10.57
C VAL A 278 -15.68 3.64 -9.50
N ASN A 279 -16.57 3.79 -8.52
CA ASN A 279 -16.30 4.63 -7.35
C ASN A 279 -15.18 4.01 -6.51
N THR A 280 -13.98 4.60 -6.57
CA THR A 280 -12.77 4.06 -5.97
C THR A 280 -12.01 5.11 -5.19
N HIS A 281 -11.56 4.74 -4.00
CA HIS A 281 -10.69 5.55 -3.15
C HIS A 281 -9.41 4.78 -2.80
N HIS A 282 -8.36 5.51 -2.46
CA HIS A 282 -7.08 4.95 -2.03
C HIS A 282 -6.70 5.47 -0.64
N VAL A 283 -6.19 4.57 0.20
CA VAL A 283 -5.66 4.84 1.54
C VAL A 283 -4.22 4.34 1.59
N CYS A 284 -3.27 5.26 1.73
CA CYS A 284 -1.85 4.93 1.92
C CYS A 284 -1.41 4.95 3.39
N ASN A 285 -2.27 5.45 4.29
CA ASN A 285 -2.04 5.52 5.72
C ASN A 285 -3.31 5.08 6.46
N TYR A 286 -3.20 4.09 7.36
CA TYR A 286 -4.35 3.56 8.08
C TYR A 286 -5.05 4.60 8.96
N LEU A 287 -4.37 5.69 9.33
CA LEU A 287 -4.97 6.81 10.08
C LEU A 287 -6.07 7.52 9.28
N ASP A 288 -5.97 7.53 7.95
CA ASP A 288 -6.94 8.15 7.05
C ASP A 288 -8.09 7.19 6.66
N LEU A 289 -8.00 5.92 7.07
CA LEU A 289 -8.98 4.90 6.70
C LEU A 289 -10.41 5.31 7.10
N LYS A 290 -10.58 5.82 8.31
CA LYS A 290 -11.88 6.20 8.86
C LYS A 290 -12.52 7.34 8.07
N SER A 291 -11.77 8.36 7.68
CA SER A 291 -12.31 9.48 6.91
C SER A 291 -12.69 9.04 5.49
N VAL A 292 -11.85 8.22 4.85
CA VAL A 292 -12.11 7.70 3.50
C VAL A 292 -13.32 6.76 3.47
N LEU A 293 -13.46 5.86 4.44
CA LEU A 293 -14.64 4.98 4.53
C LEU A 293 -15.93 5.76 4.71
N GLN A 294 -15.89 6.85 5.47
CA GLN A 294 -17.06 7.73 5.64
C GLN A 294 -17.45 8.42 4.32
N MET A 295 -16.47 8.82 3.51
CA MET A 295 -16.74 9.36 2.18
C MET A 295 -17.33 8.28 1.28
N ALA A 296 -16.71 7.11 1.22
CA ALA A 296 -17.12 5.99 0.37
C ALA A 296 -18.51 5.42 0.70
N SER A 297 -19.00 5.63 1.93
CA SER A 297 -20.32 5.18 2.40
C SER A 297 -21.48 6.15 2.09
N ARG A 298 -21.18 7.39 1.71
CA ARG A 298 -22.18 8.46 1.50
C ARG A 298 -22.61 8.63 0.04
N GLU A 299 -21.94 7.94 -0.87
CA GLU A 299 -22.10 8.03 -2.33
C GLU A 299 -22.78 6.77 -2.89
#